data_AF-B8CQT8-F1
#
_entry.id   AF-B8CQT8-F1
#
_cell.length_a   1.000
_cell.length_b   1.000
_cell.length_c   1.000
_cell.angle_alpha   90.00
_cell.angle_beta   90.00
_cell.angle_gamma   90.00
#
_symmetry.space_group_name_H-M   'P 1'
#
loop_
_entity.id
_entity.type
_entity.pdbx_description
1 polymer ?
#
loop_
_entity_poly.entity_id
_entity_poly.type
_entity_poly.pdbx_seq_one_letter_code
_entity_poly.pdbx_strand_id
1 'polypeptide(L)'
;MIEIEYSIGEITTLMFVNAEHTFFLSTQSWTKAKELKVGSTILAKNGAIAEITNIKVVEGQYQCHDLMVSHNHHYFISEQSQSLGAVYTGTLPSNELERVAFLLADKPSHFADGQPTGNHSGPWVAARYIGANSSEDVIAWGRANDLMCAEDAAISNLRLKLGSQKKLHQGNVEISHAYIRKYTKKGRVVNKMSPCLHCRDNYGSALNDGSLGASDITKSHRDRLPSSKSD
;
A
#
# COMPACT_ATOMS: atom_id res chain seq x y z
N MET A 1 14.88 9.05 17.80
CA MET A 1 13.50 8.53 17.73
C MET A 1 12.64 9.38 18.66
N ILE A 2 11.33 9.51 18.43
CA ILE A 2 10.42 10.19 19.37
C ILE A 2 9.53 9.12 20.03
N GLU A 3 9.54 9.08 21.34
CA GLU A 3 8.62 8.33 22.19
C GLU A 3 7.45 9.26 22.53
N ILE A 4 6.23 8.81 22.27
CA ILE A 4 5.01 9.57 22.52
C ILE A 4 4.11 8.72 23.42
N GLU A 5 3.81 9.24 24.59
CA GLU A 5 2.78 8.71 25.48
C GLU A 5 1.45 9.40 25.20
N TYR A 6 0.38 8.61 25.14
CA TYR A 6 -0.95 9.13 24.94
C TYR A 6 -1.98 8.32 25.73
N SER A 7 -3.10 8.96 26.02
CA SER A 7 -4.22 8.37 26.75
C SER A 7 -5.49 8.33 25.90
N ILE A 8 -6.24 7.24 26.00
CA ILE A 8 -7.60 7.11 25.46
C ILE A 8 -8.50 6.73 26.64
N GLY A 9 -9.25 7.69 27.16
CA GLY A 9 -9.97 7.51 28.43
C GLY A 9 -8.97 7.25 29.58
N GLU A 10 -9.14 6.14 30.29
CA GLU A 10 -8.27 5.76 31.42
C GLU A 10 -7.05 4.92 30.99
N ILE A 11 -6.93 4.59 29.71
CA ILE A 11 -5.86 3.72 29.19
C ILE A 11 -4.73 4.60 28.66
N THR A 12 -3.53 4.42 29.21
CA THR A 12 -2.29 5.04 28.73
C THR A 12 -1.46 4.05 27.93
N THR A 13 -0.84 4.52 26.84
CA THR A 13 0.02 3.69 25.99
C THR A 13 1.12 4.53 25.33
N LEU A 14 2.06 3.86 24.67
CA LEU A 14 3.27 4.44 24.10
C LEU A 14 3.41 4.09 22.61
N MET A 15 3.96 5.01 21.84
CA MET A 15 4.40 4.75 20.47
C MET A 15 5.78 5.35 20.19
N PHE A 16 6.51 4.73 19.26
CA PHE A 16 7.84 5.16 18.84
C PHE A 16 7.84 5.50 17.35
N VAL A 17 8.20 6.73 17.01
CA VAL A 17 8.13 7.23 15.62
C VAL A 17 9.32 8.07 15.22
N ASN A 18 9.61 8.08 13.92
CA ASN A 18 10.58 9.02 13.34
C ASN A 18 10.09 10.47 13.53
N ALA A 19 11.02 11.40 13.77
CA ALA A 19 10.75 12.83 13.95
C ALA A 19 9.95 13.47 12.81
N GLU A 20 10.10 12.96 11.58
CA GLU A 20 9.41 13.46 10.39
C GLU A 20 8.07 12.77 10.13
N HIS A 21 7.69 11.73 10.89
CA HIS A 21 6.39 11.07 10.75
C HIS A 21 5.27 12.07 11.08
N THR A 22 4.18 12.04 10.30
CA THR A 22 3.09 13.01 10.42
C THR A 22 1.84 12.38 11.04
N PHE A 23 1.21 13.11 11.96
CA PHE A 23 -0.06 12.74 12.59
C PHE A 23 -1.18 13.67 12.16
N PHE A 24 -2.39 13.13 12.07
CA PHE A 24 -3.60 13.92 11.84
C PHE A 24 -4.21 14.31 13.19
N LEU A 25 -4.20 15.60 13.50
CA LEU A 25 -4.77 16.15 14.72
C LEU A 25 -6.30 16.29 14.59
N SER A 26 -6.99 16.28 15.73
CA SER A 26 -8.44 16.55 15.80
C SER A 26 -8.84 17.92 15.21
N THR A 27 -7.89 18.87 15.19
CA THR A 27 -8.01 20.19 14.55
C THR A 27 -7.97 20.14 13.03
N GLN A 28 -8.01 18.95 12.41
CA GLN A 28 -7.94 18.71 10.97
C GLN A 28 -6.63 19.16 10.31
N SER A 29 -5.52 19.09 11.05
CA SER A 29 -4.19 19.46 10.56
C SER A 29 -3.22 18.30 10.64
N TRP A 30 -2.36 18.17 9.63
CA TRP A 30 -1.21 17.27 9.68
C TRP A 30 -0.03 17.94 10.39
N THR A 31 0.55 17.26 11.36
CA THR A 31 1.65 17.78 12.18
C THR A 31 2.74 16.73 12.32
N LYS A 32 4.01 17.15 12.14
CA LYS A 32 5.14 16.24 12.31
C LYS A 32 5.33 15.85 13.76
N ALA A 33 5.87 14.66 14.01
CA ALA A 33 6.12 14.15 15.35
C ALA A 33 6.95 15.12 16.20
N LYS A 34 7.97 15.74 15.59
CA LYS A 34 8.83 16.75 16.26
C LYS A 34 8.13 18.07 16.60
N GLU A 35 6.97 18.34 16.00
CA GLU A 35 6.19 19.57 16.18
C GLU A 35 4.97 19.33 17.09
N LEU A 36 4.70 18.07 17.46
CA LEU A 36 3.64 17.73 18.41
C LEU A 36 3.91 18.34 19.77
N LYS A 37 2.83 18.66 20.46
CA LYS A 37 2.86 19.22 21.82
C LYS A 37 2.04 18.35 22.75
N VAL A 38 2.44 18.29 24.02
CA VAL A 38 1.61 17.73 25.09
C VAL A 38 0.25 18.46 25.11
N GLY A 39 -0.83 17.70 25.28
CA GLY A 39 -2.22 18.17 25.14
C GLY A 39 -2.75 18.19 23.70
N SER A 40 -1.92 17.90 22.69
CA SER A 40 -2.44 17.67 21.33
C SER A 40 -3.27 16.40 21.32
N THR A 41 -4.32 16.39 20.49
CA THR A 41 -5.23 15.26 20.37
C THR A 41 -5.18 14.66 18.97
N ILE A 42 -4.95 13.34 18.90
CA ILE A 42 -4.94 12.53 17.69
C ILE A 42 -6.15 11.59 17.67
N LEU A 43 -6.49 11.06 16.50
CA LEU A 43 -7.65 10.18 16.32
C LEU A 43 -7.26 8.70 16.33
N ALA A 44 -7.98 7.91 17.13
CA ALA A 44 -7.93 6.46 17.08
C ALA A 44 -8.85 5.90 15.98
N LYS A 45 -8.66 4.63 15.61
CA LYS A 45 -9.42 3.94 14.54
C LYS A 45 -10.94 4.00 14.72
N ASN A 46 -11.42 3.96 15.95
CA ASN A 46 -12.85 4.00 16.30
C ASN A 46 -13.40 5.43 16.46
N GLY A 47 -12.61 6.44 16.10
CA GLY A 47 -12.95 7.86 16.29
C GLY A 47 -12.74 8.37 17.71
N ALA A 48 -12.25 7.56 18.65
CA ALA A 48 -11.91 8.02 19.98
C ALA A 48 -10.75 9.01 19.93
N ILE A 49 -10.76 9.95 20.87
CA ILE A 49 -9.71 10.95 21.02
C ILE A 49 -8.58 10.35 21.86
N ALA A 50 -7.37 10.41 21.33
CA ALA A 50 -6.14 10.11 22.04
C ALA A 50 -5.42 11.41 22.38
N GLU A 51 -5.29 11.72 23.67
CA GLU A 51 -4.58 12.90 24.15
C GLU A 51 -3.11 12.57 24.42
N ILE A 52 -2.20 13.34 23.84
CA ILE A 52 -0.76 13.19 24.07
C ILE A 52 -0.42 13.72 25.46
N THR A 53 0.00 12.83 26.36
CA THR A 53 0.34 13.14 27.75
C THR A 53 1.82 13.43 27.93
N ASN A 54 2.68 12.83 27.12
CA ASN A 54 4.13 13.02 27.20
C ASN A 54 4.81 12.84 25.83
N ILE A 55 5.89 13.58 25.60
CA ILE A 55 6.73 13.47 24.40
C ILE A 55 8.19 13.51 24.83
N LYS A 56 8.95 12.50 24.42
CA LYS A 56 10.37 12.38 24.75
C LYS A 56 11.19 12.04 23.52
N VAL A 57 12.29 12.76 23.32
CA VAL A 57 13.30 12.37 22.33
C VAL A 57 14.16 11.27 22.95
N VAL A 58 14.28 10.13 22.27
CA VAL A 58 15.10 9.00 22.70
C VAL A 58 16.22 8.75 21.69
N GLU A 59 17.44 8.62 22.22
CA GLU A 59 18.65 8.31 21.47
C GLU A 59 18.82 6.80 21.29
N GLY A 60 19.61 6.40 20.29
CA GLY A 60 19.87 5.00 19.96
C GLY A 60 19.67 4.68 18.48
N GLN A 61 20.12 3.49 18.09
CA GLN A 61 19.85 2.94 16.76
C GLN A 61 18.58 2.10 16.79
N TYR A 62 17.60 2.49 15.98
CA TYR A 62 16.30 1.84 15.90
C TYR A 62 16.02 1.43 14.45
N GLN A 63 15.56 0.21 14.25
CA GLN A 63 15.04 -0.22 12.96
C GLN A 63 13.63 0.33 12.80
N CYS A 64 13.45 1.25 11.85
CA CYS A 64 12.15 1.81 11.52
C CYS A 64 11.55 1.04 10.35
N HIS A 65 10.25 0.78 10.42
CA HIS A 65 9.49 0.19 9.32
C HIS A 65 8.48 1.21 8.81
N ASP A 66 8.33 1.27 7.49
CA ASP A 66 7.29 2.06 6.86
C ASP A 66 6.44 1.16 5.95
N LEU A 67 5.15 1.47 5.93
CA LEU A 67 4.17 0.79 5.10
C LEU A 67 3.67 1.77 4.05
N MET A 68 3.99 1.49 2.79
CA MET A 68 3.41 2.24 1.69
C MET A 68 1.93 1.88 1.58
N VAL A 69 1.03 2.76 2.03
CA VAL A 69 -0.42 2.56 1.93
C VAL A 69 -0.97 3.33 0.75
N SER A 70 -1.92 2.73 0.04
CA SER A 70 -2.50 3.29 -1.17
C SER A 70 -3.78 4.11 -0.87
N HIS A 71 -4.14 5.05 -1.76
CA HIS A 71 -5.25 6.01 -1.63
C HIS A 71 -5.03 7.09 -0.58
N ASN A 72 -5.26 6.75 0.68
CA ASN A 72 -5.36 7.72 1.75
C ASN A 72 -4.03 7.92 2.48
N HIS A 73 -3.01 7.13 2.14
CA HIS A 73 -1.61 7.24 2.61
C HIS A 73 -1.44 7.29 4.13
N HIS A 74 -2.44 6.87 4.90
CA HIS A 74 -2.40 6.74 6.35
C HIS A 74 -2.99 5.39 6.78
N TYR A 75 -2.60 4.94 7.96
CA TYR A 75 -3.03 3.68 8.56
C TYR A 75 -3.10 3.81 10.08
N PHE A 76 -3.93 2.96 10.69
CA PHE A 76 -3.97 2.80 12.13
C PHE A 76 -3.07 1.62 12.52
N ILE A 77 -2.35 1.76 13.63
CA ILE A 77 -1.50 0.72 14.20
C ILE A 77 -2.19 0.17 15.45
N SER A 78 -2.10 -1.14 15.67
CA SER A 78 -2.59 -1.81 16.88
C SER A 78 -1.68 -2.98 17.22
N GLU A 79 -1.49 -3.25 18.51
CA GLU A 79 -0.83 -4.46 18.99
C GLU A 79 -1.68 -5.71 18.73
N GLN A 80 -3.00 -5.55 18.59
CA GLN A 80 -3.87 -6.64 18.22
C GLN A 80 -3.69 -6.95 16.75
N SER A 81 -3.15 -8.14 16.48
CA SER A 81 -3.39 -8.87 15.24
C SER A 81 -4.90 -8.98 15.05
N GLN A 82 -5.48 -8.03 14.32
CA GLN A 82 -6.79 -8.28 13.74
C GLN A 82 -6.55 -9.37 12.72
N SER A 83 -6.88 -10.61 13.09
CA SER A 83 -7.44 -11.54 12.12
C SER A 83 -8.74 -10.89 11.64
N LEU A 84 -8.61 -9.90 10.76
CA LEU A 84 -9.68 -9.54 9.86
C LEU A 84 -10.03 -10.89 9.24
N GLY A 85 -11.18 -11.44 9.62
CA GLY A 85 -11.86 -12.42 8.81
C GLY A 85 -12.12 -11.71 7.50
N ALA A 86 -11.08 -11.63 6.67
CA ALA A 86 -11.15 -11.07 5.35
C ALA A 86 -12.07 -12.04 4.63
N VAL A 87 -13.33 -11.63 4.51
CA VAL A 87 -14.29 -12.31 3.65
C VAL A 87 -13.80 -12.02 2.24
N TYR A 88 -12.87 -12.85 1.78
CA TYR A 88 -12.31 -12.71 0.45
C TYR A 88 -13.42 -12.96 -0.55
N THR A 89 -13.56 -12.08 -1.54
CA THR A 89 -14.54 -12.29 -2.59
C THR A 89 -13.94 -13.21 -3.65
N GLY A 90 -13.81 -14.51 -3.34
CA GLY A 90 -13.42 -15.54 -4.31
C GLY A 90 -12.39 -16.57 -3.81
N THR A 91 -12.02 -17.49 -4.71
CA THR A 91 -11.02 -18.52 -4.46
C THR A 91 -9.62 -17.90 -4.43
N LEU A 92 -8.87 -18.16 -3.36
CA LEU A 92 -7.50 -17.68 -3.22
C LEU A 92 -6.59 -18.35 -4.26
N PRO A 93 -5.75 -17.59 -5.00
CA PRO A 93 -4.76 -18.20 -5.89
C PRO A 93 -3.78 -19.10 -5.11
N SER A 94 -3.43 -20.24 -5.69
CA SER A 94 -2.43 -21.17 -5.13
C SER A 94 -1.00 -20.69 -5.36
N ASN A 95 -0.75 -19.99 -6.47
CA ASN A 95 0.53 -19.32 -6.74
C ASN A 95 0.69 -18.13 -5.78
N GLU A 96 1.82 -18.08 -5.08
CA GLU A 96 2.10 -17.04 -4.09
C GLU A 96 2.20 -15.64 -4.69
N LEU A 97 2.79 -15.51 -5.89
CA LEU A 97 2.92 -14.23 -6.58
C LEU A 97 1.54 -13.67 -6.95
N GLU A 98 0.66 -14.52 -7.47
CA GLU A 98 -0.74 -14.19 -7.75
C GLU A 98 -1.52 -13.82 -6.47
N ARG A 99 -1.30 -14.59 -5.40
CA ARG A 99 -1.96 -14.36 -4.10
C ARG A 99 -1.64 -12.98 -3.53
N VAL A 100 -0.41 -12.48 -3.68
CA VAL A 100 -0.04 -11.13 -3.19
C VAL A 100 -0.89 -10.06 -3.89
N ALA A 101 -0.98 -10.11 -5.21
CA ALA A 101 -1.76 -9.13 -5.97
C ALA A 101 -3.27 -9.24 -5.70
N PHE A 102 -3.79 -10.47 -5.61
CA PHE A 102 -5.19 -10.74 -5.23
C PHE A 102 -5.54 -10.13 -3.87
N LEU A 103 -4.74 -10.42 -2.84
CA LEU A 103 -5.00 -9.94 -1.48
C LEU A 103 -4.95 -8.41 -1.40
N LEU A 104 -4.05 -7.76 -2.15
CA LEU A 104 -3.96 -6.30 -2.18
C LEU A 104 -5.18 -5.65 -2.85
N ALA A 105 -5.70 -6.27 -3.92
CA ALA A 105 -6.94 -5.83 -4.56
C ALA A 105 -8.18 -6.03 -3.66
N ASP A 106 -8.17 -7.06 -2.81
CA ASP A 106 -9.29 -7.40 -1.92
C ASP A 106 -9.23 -6.70 -0.55
N LYS A 107 -8.16 -5.95 -0.26
CA LYS A 107 -8.01 -5.25 1.02
C LYS A 107 -9.06 -4.13 1.17
N PRO A 108 -9.84 -4.12 2.27
CA PRO A 108 -10.79 -3.05 2.54
C PRO A 108 -10.06 -1.73 2.74
N SER A 109 -10.58 -0.68 2.12
CA SER A 109 -10.14 0.70 2.25
C SER A 109 -11.17 1.47 3.11
N HIS A 110 -10.69 2.48 3.83
CA HIS A 110 -11.49 3.29 4.74
C HIS A 110 -11.14 4.77 4.55
N PHE A 111 -12.09 5.65 4.81
CA PHE A 111 -11.88 7.09 4.97
C PHE A 111 -11.07 7.36 6.24
N ALA A 112 -10.60 8.60 6.41
CA ALA A 112 -9.83 9.01 7.59
C ALA A 112 -10.63 8.87 8.91
N ASP A 113 -11.96 8.91 8.83
CA ASP A 113 -12.88 8.71 9.95
C ASP A 113 -13.18 7.22 10.24
N GLY A 114 -12.51 6.30 9.53
CA GLY A 114 -12.69 4.86 9.69
C GLY A 114 -13.92 4.27 8.97
N GLN A 115 -14.73 5.08 8.28
CA GLN A 115 -15.85 4.57 7.48
C GLN A 115 -15.33 3.81 6.24
N PRO A 116 -15.91 2.66 5.86
CA PRO A 116 -15.43 1.90 4.71
C PRO A 116 -15.65 2.68 3.40
N THR A 117 -14.61 2.75 2.57
CA THR A 117 -14.67 3.29 1.21
C THR A 117 -14.97 2.21 0.17
N GLY A 118 -15.02 0.93 0.59
CA GLY A 118 -14.95 -0.27 -0.28
C GLY A 118 -13.55 -0.87 -0.25
N ASN A 119 -13.22 -1.91 -1.04
CA ASN A 119 -11.82 -2.38 -1.18
C ASN A 119 -11.02 -1.43 -2.09
N HIS A 120 -9.70 -1.61 -2.18
CA HIS A 120 -8.86 -0.71 -2.99
C HIS A 120 -9.24 -0.74 -4.48
N SER A 121 -9.52 0.43 -5.06
CA SER A 121 -9.72 0.59 -6.51
C SER A 121 -8.39 0.63 -7.27
N GLY A 122 -8.26 -0.18 -8.31
CA GLY A 122 -7.17 -0.11 -9.28
C GLY A 122 -6.50 -1.45 -9.53
N PRO A 123 -5.79 -1.61 -10.67
CA PRO A 123 -5.00 -2.81 -10.90
C PRO A 123 -3.84 -2.89 -9.91
N TRP A 124 -3.75 -4.04 -9.26
CA TRP A 124 -2.65 -4.45 -8.41
C TRP A 124 -1.87 -5.55 -9.07
N VAL A 125 -0.54 -5.45 -9.03
CA VAL A 125 0.40 -6.42 -9.60
C VAL A 125 1.50 -6.69 -8.58
N ALA A 126 1.98 -7.93 -8.53
CA ALA A 126 3.16 -8.33 -7.79
C ALA A 126 4.29 -8.69 -8.77
N ALA A 127 5.53 -8.48 -8.34
CA ALA A 127 6.72 -8.85 -9.09
C ALA A 127 7.69 -9.62 -8.17
N ARG A 128 8.22 -10.73 -8.66
CA ARG A 128 9.20 -11.56 -7.98
C ARG A 128 10.54 -11.48 -8.70
N TYR A 129 11.59 -11.14 -7.96
CA TYR A 129 12.95 -11.40 -8.40
C TYR A 129 13.26 -12.87 -8.17
N ILE A 130 13.79 -13.53 -9.19
CA ILE A 130 14.24 -14.92 -9.13
C ILE A 130 15.76 -14.89 -8.92
N GLY A 131 16.18 -15.21 -7.69
CA GLY A 131 17.60 -15.26 -7.34
C GLY A 131 18.27 -16.53 -7.83
N ALA A 132 19.59 -16.65 -7.60
CA ALA A 132 20.31 -17.89 -7.90
C ALA A 132 19.82 -19.06 -7.02
N ASN A 133 19.32 -18.73 -5.82
CA ASN A 133 18.71 -19.65 -4.86
C ASN A 133 17.34 -19.11 -4.43
N SER A 134 16.40 -19.98 -4.09
CA SER A 134 15.04 -19.59 -3.66
C SER A 134 15.01 -18.69 -2.42
N SER A 135 16.04 -18.73 -1.58
CA SER A 135 16.18 -17.84 -0.41
C SER A 135 16.50 -16.39 -0.78
N GLU A 136 16.89 -16.13 -2.03
CA GLU A 136 17.13 -14.78 -2.56
C GLU A 136 15.90 -14.20 -3.28
N ASP A 137 14.80 -14.97 -3.38
CA ASP A 137 13.59 -14.50 -4.03
C ASP A 137 13.00 -13.34 -3.23
N VAL A 138 12.73 -12.24 -3.93
CA VAL A 138 12.12 -11.05 -3.32
C VAL A 138 10.84 -10.74 -4.06
N ILE A 139 9.74 -10.67 -3.31
CA ILE A 139 8.45 -10.25 -3.84
C ILE A 139 8.20 -8.78 -3.48
N ALA A 140 7.87 -8.01 -4.50
CA ALA A 140 7.39 -6.64 -4.43
C ALA A 140 6.03 -6.53 -5.10
N TRP A 141 5.38 -5.38 -4.96
CA TRP A 141 4.07 -5.14 -5.54
C TRP A 141 3.86 -3.67 -5.86
N GLY A 142 2.88 -3.40 -6.70
CA GLY A 142 2.57 -2.07 -7.17
C GLY A 142 1.10 -1.91 -7.54
N ARG A 143 0.62 -0.68 -7.45
CA ARG A 143 -0.70 -0.26 -7.89
C ARG A 143 -0.54 0.79 -8.99
N ALA A 144 -1.38 0.74 -10.00
CA ALA A 144 -1.41 1.83 -10.97
C ALA A 144 -1.80 3.17 -10.31
N ASN A 145 -1.22 4.25 -10.84
CA ASN A 145 -1.53 5.62 -10.52
C ASN A 145 -1.29 6.52 -11.75
N ASP A 146 -1.60 7.80 -11.62
CA ASP A 146 -1.49 8.77 -12.73
C ASP A 146 -0.08 8.87 -13.35
N LEU A 147 0.97 8.40 -12.66
CA LEU A 147 2.37 8.46 -13.09
C LEU A 147 2.93 7.15 -13.64
N MET A 148 2.36 6.00 -13.27
CA MET A 148 2.90 4.68 -13.65
C MET A 148 1.83 3.59 -13.60
N CYS A 149 1.98 2.57 -14.45
CA CYS A 149 1.14 1.39 -14.36
C CYS A 149 1.51 0.50 -13.17
N ALA A 150 0.63 -0.45 -12.84
CA ALA A 150 0.82 -1.36 -11.71
C ALA A 150 2.10 -2.21 -11.82
N GLU A 151 2.45 -2.64 -13.03
CA GLU A 151 3.68 -3.38 -13.32
C GLU A 151 4.91 -2.51 -13.08
N ASP A 152 4.94 -1.29 -13.65
CA ASP A 152 6.05 -0.35 -13.46
C ASP A 152 6.22 0.04 -11.99
N ALA A 153 5.12 0.17 -11.25
CA ALA A 153 5.13 0.37 -9.82
C ALA A 153 5.70 -0.84 -9.06
N ALA A 154 5.32 -2.07 -9.44
CA ALA A 154 5.81 -3.29 -8.82
C ALA A 154 7.32 -3.48 -9.07
N ILE A 155 7.79 -3.23 -10.29
CA ILE A 155 9.21 -3.27 -10.65
C ILE A 155 10.00 -2.18 -9.91
N SER A 156 9.46 -0.96 -9.81
CA SER A 156 10.10 0.11 -9.05
C SER A 156 10.22 -0.25 -7.57
N ASN A 157 9.17 -0.81 -6.97
CA ASN A 157 9.21 -1.32 -5.60
C ASN A 157 10.22 -2.47 -5.43
N LEU A 158 10.32 -3.37 -6.43
CA LEU A 158 11.29 -4.46 -6.44
C LEU A 158 12.73 -3.95 -6.44
N ARG A 159 13.03 -2.93 -7.26
CA ARG A 159 14.34 -2.25 -7.27
C ARG A 159 14.68 -1.65 -5.92
N LEU A 160 13.73 -0.97 -5.29
CA LEU A 160 13.92 -0.38 -3.97
C LEU A 160 14.26 -1.44 -2.91
N LYS A 161 13.61 -2.60 -2.97
CA LYS A 161 13.88 -3.71 -2.02
C LYS A 161 15.23 -4.38 -2.23
N LEU A 162 15.66 -4.56 -3.48
CA LEU A 162 16.92 -5.25 -3.81
C LEU A 162 18.15 -4.34 -3.77
N GLY A 163 17.94 -3.03 -3.80
CA GLY A 163 19.02 -2.05 -3.92
C GLY A 163 19.64 -2.00 -5.33
N SER A 164 20.60 -1.11 -5.52
CA SER A 164 21.21 -0.80 -6.83
C SER A 164 22.14 -1.88 -7.39
N GLN A 165 22.51 -2.89 -6.59
CA GLN A 165 23.48 -3.92 -6.97
C GLN A 165 22.88 -5.03 -7.83
N LYS A 166 21.58 -5.31 -7.70
CA LYS A 166 20.89 -6.38 -8.45
C LYS A 166 20.24 -5.79 -9.70
N LYS A 167 20.78 -6.14 -10.88
CA LYS A 167 20.20 -5.74 -12.17
C LYS A 167 18.98 -6.60 -12.49
N LEU A 168 17.82 -5.95 -12.62
CA LEU A 168 16.58 -6.60 -13.05
C LEU A 168 16.54 -6.70 -14.58
N HIS A 169 16.22 -7.90 -15.08
CA HIS A 169 15.98 -8.20 -16.49
C HIS A 169 14.91 -9.29 -16.62
N GLN A 170 14.41 -9.55 -17.83
CA GLN A 170 13.29 -10.48 -18.03
C GLN A 170 13.57 -11.89 -17.52
N GLY A 171 14.80 -12.40 -17.68
CA GLY A 171 15.17 -13.73 -17.20
C GLY A 171 15.24 -13.90 -15.68
N ASN A 172 15.12 -12.82 -14.89
CA ASN A 172 15.19 -12.89 -13.42
C ASN A 172 14.03 -12.15 -12.73
N VAL A 173 12.96 -11.85 -13.48
CA VAL A 173 11.75 -11.22 -12.94
C VAL A 173 10.51 -11.91 -13.47
N GLU A 174 9.68 -12.39 -12.54
CA GLU A 174 8.33 -12.86 -12.80
C GLU A 174 7.32 -11.79 -12.34
N ILE A 175 6.22 -11.62 -13.07
CA ILE A 175 5.18 -10.61 -12.77
C ILE A 175 3.83 -11.33 -12.74
N SER A 176 3.04 -11.08 -11.70
CA SER A 176 1.70 -11.67 -11.56
C SER A 176 0.73 -11.14 -12.62
N HIS A 177 -0.43 -11.78 -12.72
CA HIS A 177 -1.60 -11.11 -13.28
C HIS A 177 -1.94 -9.84 -12.51
N ALA A 178 -2.67 -8.95 -13.18
CA ALA A 178 -3.21 -7.79 -12.51
C ALA A 178 -4.61 -8.07 -11.98
N TYR A 179 -4.78 -7.84 -10.69
CA TYR A 179 -6.06 -7.98 -10.03
C TYR A 179 -6.73 -6.62 -9.90
N ILE A 180 -7.98 -6.52 -10.38
CA ILE A 180 -8.79 -5.30 -10.31
C ILE A 180 -10.09 -5.62 -9.59
N ARG A 181 -10.47 -4.77 -8.62
CA ARG A 181 -11.83 -4.69 -8.08
C ARG A 181 -12.46 -3.36 -8.51
N LYS A 182 -13.56 -3.43 -9.26
CA LYS A 182 -14.35 -2.25 -9.67
C LYS A 182 -15.27 -1.80 -8.54
N TYR A 183 -15.33 -0.48 -8.31
CA TYR A 183 -16.36 0.14 -7.47
C TYR A 183 -17.33 0.94 -8.30
N THR A 184 -18.62 0.63 -8.18
CA THR A 184 -19.73 1.48 -8.61
C THR A 184 -20.00 2.53 -7.52
N LYS A 185 -19.21 3.60 -7.49
CA LYS A 185 -19.72 4.89 -6.97
C LYS A 185 -18.93 6.06 -7.54
N LYS A 186 -19.57 6.72 -8.52
CA LYS A 186 -19.27 8.04 -9.08
C LYS A 186 -17.79 8.30 -9.45
N GLY A 187 -17.45 7.96 -10.70
CA GLY A 187 -16.92 9.00 -11.58
C GLY A 187 -15.40 9.06 -11.84
N ARG A 188 -14.59 8.07 -11.46
CA ARG A 188 -13.23 7.95 -12.00
C ARG A 188 -13.08 6.71 -12.86
N VAL A 189 -13.10 6.92 -14.18
CA VAL A 189 -12.72 5.92 -15.16
C VAL A 189 -11.22 5.69 -15.03
N VAL A 190 -10.82 4.48 -14.66
CA VAL A 190 -9.41 4.08 -14.49
C VAL A 190 -8.60 4.21 -15.79
N ASN A 191 -9.24 4.37 -16.96
CA ASN A 191 -8.58 4.75 -18.22
C ASN A 191 -7.81 6.09 -18.16
N LYS A 192 -7.98 6.91 -17.11
CA LYS A 192 -7.14 8.09 -16.85
C LYS A 192 -5.95 7.84 -15.89
N MET A 193 -5.89 6.70 -15.22
CA MET A 193 -4.92 6.39 -14.15
C MET A 193 -3.74 5.52 -14.61
N SER A 194 -3.54 5.27 -15.90
CA SER A 194 -2.31 4.61 -16.35
C SER A 194 -1.76 5.30 -17.59
N PRO A 195 -0.54 5.84 -17.54
CA PRO A 195 0.10 6.44 -18.71
C PRO A 195 0.59 5.40 -19.72
N CYS A 196 0.52 4.10 -19.39
CA CYS A 196 1.01 3.01 -20.22
C CYS A 196 -0.07 2.54 -21.22
N LEU A 197 0.18 2.70 -22.52
CA LEU A 197 -0.69 2.22 -23.61
C LEU A 197 -1.03 0.74 -23.44
N HIS A 198 -0.02 -0.10 -23.19
CA HIS A 198 -0.20 -1.54 -22.98
C HIS A 198 -1.11 -1.88 -21.78
N CYS A 199 -1.08 -1.05 -20.74
CA CYS A 199 -1.98 -1.20 -19.59
C CYS A 199 -3.37 -0.66 -19.89
N ARG A 200 -3.49 0.42 -20.66
CA ARG A 200 -4.78 0.95 -21.09
C ARG A 200 -5.50 0.02 -22.04
N ASP A 201 -4.80 -0.63 -22.96
CA ASP A 201 -5.41 -1.53 -23.94
C ASP A 201 -5.86 -2.84 -23.27
N ASN A 202 -5.08 -3.34 -22.29
CA ASN A 202 -5.40 -4.58 -21.59
C ASN A 202 -6.32 -4.40 -20.39
N TYR A 203 -6.16 -3.35 -19.57
CA TYR A 203 -7.05 -3.08 -18.44
C TYR A 203 -8.30 -2.31 -18.88
N GLY A 204 -8.23 -1.48 -19.92
CA GLY A 204 -9.32 -0.59 -20.31
C GLY A 204 -10.61 -1.30 -20.69
N SER A 205 -10.54 -2.48 -21.30
CA SER A 205 -11.72 -3.33 -21.58
C SER A 205 -12.34 -3.87 -20.28
N ALA A 206 -11.51 -4.47 -19.43
CA ALA A 206 -11.89 -4.94 -18.10
C ALA A 206 -12.38 -3.81 -17.19
N LEU A 207 -12.06 -2.54 -17.47
CA LEU A 207 -12.50 -1.36 -16.73
C LEU A 207 -13.77 -0.71 -17.31
N ASN A 208 -14.08 -0.95 -18.58
CA ASN A 208 -15.25 -0.43 -19.30
C ASN A 208 -16.41 -1.43 -19.41
N ASP A 209 -16.20 -2.71 -19.07
CA ASP A 209 -17.31 -3.67 -18.97
C ASP A 209 -18.31 -3.22 -17.88
N GLY A 210 -19.60 -3.19 -18.20
CA GLY A 210 -20.67 -2.81 -17.27
C GLY A 210 -20.91 -3.86 -16.16
N SER A 211 -20.27 -5.03 -16.25
CA SER A 211 -20.30 -6.04 -15.20
C SER A 211 -19.44 -5.65 -13.99
N LEU A 212 -19.99 -5.84 -12.78
CA LEU A 212 -19.23 -5.92 -11.54
C LEU A 212 -18.50 -7.26 -11.54
N GLY A 213 -17.16 -7.27 -11.61
CA GLY A 213 -16.43 -8.54 -11.74
C GLY A 213 -14.92 -8.42 -11.62
N ALA A 214 -14.31 -9.56 -11.26
CA ALA A 214 -12.87 -9.81 -11.24
C ALA A 214 -12.33 -9.86 -12.66
N SER A 215 -11.30 -9.07 -12.96
CA SER A 215 -10.55 -9.22 -14.19
C SER A 215 -9.25 -9.96 -13.90
N ASP A 216 -9.27 -11.28 -14.01
CA ASP A 216 -8.03 -12.06 -14.06
C ASP A 216 -7.49 -11.95 -15.50
N ILE A 217 -6.82 -10.84 -15.81
CA ILE A 217 -6.27 -10.62 -17.14
C ILE A 217 -4.88 -11.24 -17.19
N THR A 218 -4.79 -12.39 -17.82
CA THR A 218 -3.50 -12.94 -18.26
C THR A 218 -2.97 -12.12 -19.42
N LYS A 219 -1.80 -11.51 -19.23
CA LYS A 219 -1.11 -10.74 -20.26
C LYS A 219 0.01 -11.56 -20.89
N SER A 220 0.21 -11.36 -22.19
CA SER A 220 1.48 -11.69 -22.83
C SER A 220 2.61 -10.84 -22.23
N HIS A 221 3.79 -11.42 -22.06
CA HIS A 221 4.95 -10.71 -21.53
C HIS A 221 5.20 -9.38 -22.27
N ARG A 222 5.53 -8.34 -21.52
CA ARG A 222 6.06 -7.10 -22.11
C ARG A 222 7.47 -7.37 -22.61
N ASP A 223 7.75 -6.97 -23.84
CA ASP A 223 9.06 -7.19 -24.50
C ASP A 223 10.23 -6.50 -23.78
N ARG A 224 9.98 -5.58 -22.83
CA ARG A 224 11.02 -4.89 -22.04
C ARG A 224 10.50 -4.50 -20.65
N LEU A 225 11.34 -4.64 -19.62
CA LEU A 225 11.09 -4.03 -18.31
C LEU A 225 11.20 -2.49 -18.42
N PRO A 226 10.45 -1.72 -17.61
CA PRO A 226 10.60 -0.27 -17.57
C PRO A 226 12.04 0.10 -17.23
N SER A 227 12.63 1.04 -17.97
CA SER A 227 13.99 1.52 -17.66
C SER A 227 14.04 2.09 -16.23
N SER A 228 15.18 1.94 -15.56
CA SER A 228 15.47 2.81 -14.43
C SER A 228 15.50 4.23 -15.01
N LYS A 229 14.61 5.12 -14.56
CA LYS A 229 14.82 6.54 -14.84
C LYS A 229 16.19 6.87 -14.25
N SER A 230 17.13 7.26 -15.11
CA SER A 230 18.32 7.98 -14.70
C SER A 230 17.83 9.34 -14.20
N ASP A 231 18.10 9.65 -12.94
CA ASP A 231 17.98 11.01 -12.42
C ASP A 231 18.84 11.98 -13.24
#